data_AF-A0A330MLB0-F1
#
_entry.id   AF-A0A330MLB0-F1
#
_cell.length_a   1.000
_cell.length_b   1.000
_cell.length_c   1.000
_cell.angle_alpha   90.00
_cell.angle_beta   90.00
_cell.angle_gamma   90.00
#
_symmetry.space_group_name_H-M   'P 1'
#
loop_
_entity.id
_entity.type
_entity.pdbx_description
1 polymer ?
#
loop_
_entity_poly.entity_id
_entity_poly.type
_entity_poly.pdbx_seq_one_letter_code
_entity_poly.pdbx_strand_id
1 'polypeptide(L)'
;MGEINHILFQEVSQIIEQGKKQVVAQVNTTLTLVYWQVGFRINADILNNERATYGKEVVSQLAKALSEKYGKSFGVSNLRRMMQFADVFSDFQIVAPVARQLSWYCFIILMPINRIVERT
;
A
#
# COMPACT_ATOMS: atom_id res chain seq x y z
N MET A 1 36.26 -8.36 32.44
CA MET A 1 35.31 -8.04 31.36
C MET A 1 35.42 -6.55 31.12
N GLY A 2 35.77 -6.12 29.91
CA GLY A 2 35.89 -4.69 29.61
C GLY A 2 34.51 -4.04 29.62
N GLU A 3 34.37 -2.91 30.33
CA GLU A 3 33.18 -2.08 30.23
C GLU A 3 33.03 -1.57 28.79
N ILE A 4 31.86 -1.79 28.20
CA ILE A 4 31.56 -1.24 26.89
C ILE A 4 31.48 0.28 27.03
N ASN A 5 32.28 1.00 26.23
CA ASN A 5 32.21 2.45 26.16
C ASN A 5 30.77 2.85 25.76
N HIS A 6 30.07 3.52 26.68
CA HIS A 6 28.68 3.88 26.52
C HIS A 6 28.46 4.84 25.33
N ILE A 7 29.41 5.73 25.05
CA ILE A 7 29.33 6.65 23.90
C ILE A 7 29.39 5.85 22.59
N LEU A 8 30.38 4.97 22.46
CA LEU A 8 30.52 4.11 21.29
C LEU A 8 29.27 3.24 21.06
N PHE A 9 28.71 2.66 22.12
CA PHE A 9 27.50 1.86 22.03
C PHE A 9 26.30 2.68 21.52
N GLN A 10 26.13 3.90 22.01
CA GLN A 10 25.05 4.78 21.57
C GLN A 10 25.22 5.20 20.10
N GLU A 11 26.43 5.57 19.67
CA GLU A 11 26.72 5.95 18.28
C GLU A 11 26.44 4.79 17.31
N VAL A 12 26.95 3.60 17.63
CA VAL A 12 26.69 2.40 16.81
C VAL A 12 25.21 2.04 16.78
N SER A 13 24.52 2.15 17.92
CA SER A 13 23.08 1.91 18.00
C SER A 13 22.30 2.90 17.14
N GLN A 14 22.66 4.18 17.13
CA GLN A 14 22.03 5.20 16.30
C GLN A 14 22.19 4.91 14.81
N ILE A 15 23.37 4.46 14.38
CA ILE A 15 23.62 4.06 12.97
C ILE A 15 22.69 2.90 12.58
N ILE A 16 22.59 1.87 13.44
CA ILE A 16 21.73 0.70 13.20
C ILE A 16 20.26 1.12 13.12
N GLU A 17 19.79 1.92 14.07
CA GLU A 17 18.39 2.35 14.10
C GLU A 17 18.05 3.27 12.92
N GLN A 18 18.98 4.12 12.50
CA GLN A 18 18.79 4.94 11.30
C GLN A 18 18.68 4.07 10.04
N GLY A 19 19.54 3.06 9.89
CA GLY A 19 19.47 2.10 8.78
C GLY A 19 18.15 1.34 8.76
N LYS A 20 17.70 0.81 9.91
CA LYS A 20 16.40 0.13 10.02
C LYS A 20 15.23 1.04 9.62
N LYS A 21 15.22 2.30 10.07
CA LYS A 21 14.19 3.29 9.71
C LYS A 21 14.14 3.52 8.19
N GLN A 22 15.30 3.64 7.54
CA GLN A 22 15.38 3.82 6.09
C GLN A 22 14.84 2.60 5.33
N VAL A 23 15.19 1.39 5.75
CA VAL A 23 14.68 0.16 5.15
C VAL A 23 13.15 0.08 5.27
N VAL A 24 12.61 0.33 6.47
CA VAL A 24 11.15 0.32 6.70
C VAL A 24 10.44 1.38 5.84
N ALA A 25 10.99 2.59 5.74
CA ALA A 25 10.42 3.66 4.92
C ALA A 25 10.39 3.28 3.43
N GLN A 26 11.47 2.69 2.91
CA GLN A 26 11.54 2.25 1.52
C GLN A 26 10.54 1.12 1.24
N VAL A 27 10.45 0.14 2.14
CA VAL A 27 9.48 -0.97 2.02
C VAL A 27 8.05 -0.44 2.02
N ASN A 28 7.70 0.47 2.93
CA ASN A 28 6.37 1.07 3.00
C ASN A 28 6.01 1.84 1.73
N THR A 29 6.97 2.61 1.20
CA THR A 29 6.81 3.35 -0.05
C THR A 29 6.52 2.39 -1.20
N THR A 30 7.39 1.40 -1.39
CA THR A 30 7.27 0.43 -2.48
C THR A 30 5.96 -0.35 -2.40
N LEU A 31 5.59 -0.87 -1.22
CA LEU A 31 4.33 -1.60 -1.04
C LEU A 31 3.11 -0.73 -1.34
N THR A 32 3.10 0.51 -0.90
CA THR A 32 1.99 1.43 -1.13
C THR A 32 1.81 1.70 -2.63
N LEU A 33 2.90 1.88 -3.38
CA LEU A 33 2.84 2.03 -4.84
C LEU A 33 2.35 0.77 -5.55
N VAL A 34 2.80 -0.41 -5.11
CA VAL A 34 2.32 -1.70 -5.64
C VAL A 34 0.81 -1.82 -5.43
N TYR A 35 0.31 -1.48 -4.24
CA TYR A 35 -1.11 -1.53 -3.93
C TYR A 35 -1.93 -0.59 -4.81
N TRP A 36 -1.42 0.61 -5.09
CA TRP A 36 -2.06 1.51 -6.06
C TRP A 36 -2.12 0.89 -7.46
N GLN A 37 -0.98 0.40 -7.96
CA GLN A 37 -0.85 -0.16 -9.31
C GLN A 37 -1.75 -1.39 -9.52
N VAL A 38 -1.83 -2.26 -8.51
CA VAL A 38 -2.72 -3.43 -8.53
C VAL A 38 -4.18 -2.98 -8.64
N GLY A 39 -4.59 -2.00 -7.82
CA GLY A 39 -5.93 -1.43 -7.88
C GLY A 39 -6.25 -0.85 -9.26
N PHE A 40 -5.34 -0.03 -9.78
CA PHE A 40 -5.48 0.62 -11.08
C PHE A 40 -5.63 -0.41 -12.21
N ARG A 41 -4.78 -1.45 -12.23
CA ARG A 41 -4.83 -2.51 -13.25
C ARG A 41 -6.12 -3.32 -13.20
N ILE A 42 -6.64 -3.61 -12.00
CA ILE A 42 -7.92 -4.31 -11.82
C ILE A 42 -9.08 -3.43 -12.31
N ASN A 43 -9.10 -2.15 -11.93
CA ASN A 43 -10.15 -1.22 -12.36
C ASN A 43 -10.20 -1.09 -13.88
N ALA A 44 -9.05 -0.96 -14.55
CA ALA A 44 -8.97 -0.92 -16.00
C ALA A 44 -9.54 -2.18 -16.68
N ASP A 45 -9.31 -3.36 -16.09
CA ASP A 45 -9.85 -4.63 -16.60
C ASP A 45 -11.38 -4.70 -16.50
N ILE A 46 -11.93 -4.25 -15.37
CA ILE A 46 -13.36 -4.31 -15.09
C ILE A 46 -14.13 -3.31 -15.96
N LEU A 47 -13.60 -2.09 -16.13
CA LEU A 47 -14.21 -1.06 -16.98
C LEU A 47 -14.32 -1.53 -18.44
N ASN A 48 -13.31 -2.22 -18.95
CA ASN A 48 -13.32 -2.75 -20.32
C ASN A 48 -14.31 -3.90 -20.56
N ASN A 49 -14.81 -4.55 -19.51
CA ASN A 49 -15.66 -5.75 -19.62
C ASN A 49 -17.16 -5.47 -19.35
N GLU A 50 -17.58 -4.21 -19.21
CA GLU A 50 -18.97 -3.68 -19.20
C GLU A 50 -20.04 -4.45 -18.38
N ARG A 51 -19.67 -5.27 -17.39
CA ARG A 51 -20.64 -6.02 -16.55
C ARG A 51 -20.24 -6.03 -15.08
N ALA A 52 -21.01 -5.32 -14.25
CA ALA A 52 -20.79 -5.20 -12.81
C ALA A 52 -20.81 -6.55 -12.05
N THR A 53 -21.54 -7.55 -12.55
CA THR A 53 -21.62 -8.89 -11.95
C THR A 53 -20.35 -9.71 -12.19
N TYR A 54 -19.73 -9.55 -13.37
CA TYR A 54 -18.48 -10.21 -13.76
C TYR A 54 -17.32 -9.77 -12.86
N GLY A 55 -17.24 -8.48 -12.52
CA GLY A 55 -16.19 -7.94 -11.66
C GLY A 55 -16.14 -8.55 -10.26
N LYS A 56 -17.26 -8.98 -9.67
CA LYS A 56 -17.28 -9.57 -8.32
C LYS A 56 -16.64 -10.96 -8.29
N GLU A 57 -16.96 -11.80 -9.26
CA GLU A 57 -16.41 -13.16 -9.35
C GLU A 57 -14.93 -13.13 -9.76
N VAL A 58 -14.57 -12.28 -10.71
CA VAL A 58 -13.18 -12.10 -11.16
C VAL A 58 -12.28 -11.66 -10.01
N VAL A 59 -12.69 -10.66 -9.22
CA VAL A 59 -11.89 -10.20 -8.06
C VAL A 59 -11.75 -11.30 -7.01
N SER A 60 -12.78 -12.12 -6.80
CA SER A 60 -12.72 -13.25 -5.85
C SER A 60 -11.72 -14.31 -6.30
N GLN A 61 -11.78 -14.72 -7.57
CA GLN A 61 -10.87 -15.72 -8.14
C GLN A 61 -9.43 -15.20 -8.17
N LEU A 62 -9.22 -13.95 -8.59
CA LEU A 62 -7.92 -13.31 -8.61
C LEU A 62 -7.33 -13.21 -7.20
N ALA A 63 -8.12 -12.79 -6.21
CA ALA A 63 -7.68 -12.73 -4.83
C ALA A 63 -7.25 -14.09 -4.28
N LYS A 64 -7.97 -15.17 -4.62
CA LYS A 64 -7.59 -16.52 -4.23
C LYS A 64 -6.21 -16.88 -4.79
N ALA A 65 -6.02 -16.75 -6.10
CA ALA A 65 -4.76 -17.07 -6.76
C ALA A 65 -3.59 -16.20 -6.26
N LEU A 66 -3.81 -14.89 -6.07
CA LEU A 66 -2.80 -13.99 -5.54
C LEU A 66 -2.49 -14.27 -4.07
N SER A 67 -3.48 -14.64 -3.26
CA SER A 67 -3.26 -14.99 -1.86
C SER A 67 -2.48 -16.28 -1.69
N GLU A 68 -2.73 -17.27 -2.55
CA GLU A 68 -1.97 -18.52 -2.59
C GLU A 68 -0.51 -18.27 -2.97
N LYS A 69 -0.26 -17.36 -3.92
CA LYS A 69 1.08 -17.05 -4.42
C LYS A 69 1.88 -16.08 -3.54
N TYR A 70 1.24 -15.03 -3.03
CA TYR A 70 1.89 -13.89 -2.39
C TYR A 70 1.44 -13.64 -0.94
N GLY A 71 0.54 -14.47 -0.43
CA GLY A 71 0.06 -14.40 0.95
C GLY A 71 -1.14 -13.48 1.17
N LYS A 72 -1.58 -13.42 2.43
CA LYS A 72 -2.86 -12.82 2.86
C LYS A 72 -3.04 -11.34 2.50
N SER A 73 -1.96 -10.62 2.21
CA SER A 73 -2.00 -9.22 1.77
C SER A 73 -2.79 -9.02 0.47
N PHE A 74 -2.96 -10.07 -0.35
CA PHE A 74 -3.70 -10.03 -1.61
C PHE A 74 -5.07 -10.73 -1.55
N GLY A 75 -5.66 -10.84 -0.36
CA GLY A 75 -7.03 -11.33 -0.18
C GLY A 75 -8.09 -10.37 -0.73
N VAL A 76 -9.33 -10.85 -0.84
CA VAL A 76 -10.45 -10.12 -1.47
C VAL A 76 -10.64 -8.72 -0.89
N SER A 77 -10.66 -8.60 0.44
CA SER A 77 -10.84 -7.31 1.13
C SER A 77 -9.73 -6.32 0.81
N ASN A 78 -8.48 -6.80 0.67
CA ASN A 78 -7.36 -5.94 0.34
C ASN A 78 -7.36 -5.54 -1.13
N LEU A 79 -7.67 -6.46 -2.06
CA LEU A 79 -7.83 -6.08 -3.47
C LEU A 79 -8.91 -5.02 -3.66
N ARG A 80 -10.04 -5.13 -2.95
CA ARG A 80 -11.10 -4.09 -2.99
C ARG A 80 -10.59 -2.74 -2.47
N ARG A 81 -9.77 -2.74 -1.42
CA ARG A 81 -9.12 -1.50 -0.92
C ARG A 81 -8.12 -0.94 -1.93
N MET A 82 -7.35 -1.80 -2.59
CA MET A 82 -6.42 -1.39 -3.65
C MET A 82 -7.18 -0.73 -4.82
N MET A 83 -8.28 -1.35 -5.26
CA MET A 83 -9.17 -0.79 -6.28
C MET A 83 -9.73 0.58 -5.86
N GLN A 84 -10.22 0.70 -4.62
CA GLN A 84 -10.69 1.97 -4.07
C GLN A 84 -9.57 3.01 -3.98
N PHE A 85 -8.35 2.58 -3.63
CA PHE A 85 -7.20 3.47 -3.54
C PHE A 85 -6.88 4.11 -4.90
N ALA A 86 -6.86 3.30 -5.96
CA ALA A 86 -6.63 3.79 -7.32
C ALA A 86 -7.78 4.66 -7.85
N ASP A 87 -9.01 4.42 -7.40
CA ASP A 87 -10.19 5.21 -7.77
C ASP A 87 -10.19 6.59 -7.07
N VAL A 88 -9.98 6.61 -5.75
CA VAL A 88 -10.00 7.84 -4.93
C VAL A 88 -8.77 8.72 -5.17
N PHE A 89 -7.63 8.12 -5.51
CA PHE A 89 -6.38 8.85 -5.79
C PHE A 89 -5.91 8.51 -7.21
N SER A 90 -6.65 8.98 -8.21
CA SER A 90 -6.46 8.58 -9.62
C SER A 90 -5.17 9.11 -10.28
N ASP A 91 -4.59 10.20 -9.76
CA ASP A 91 -3.35 10.77 -10.30
C ASP A 91 -2.10 10.15 -9.65
N PHE A 92 -1.41 9.30 -10.41
CA PHE A 92 -0.17 8.67 -9.97
C PHE A 92 0.96 9.69 -9.69
N GLN A 93 0.99 10.83 -10.36
CA GLN A 93 2.01 11.88 -10.14
C GLN A 93 1.86 12.52 -8.75
N ILE A 94 0.66 12.48 -8.18
CA ILE A 94 0.39 12.92 -6.80
C ILE A 94 0.64 11.77 -5.82
N VAL A 95 0.21 10.55 -6.14
CA VAL A 95 0.37 9.39 -5.25
C VAL A 95 1.84 9.06 -5.00
N ALA A 96 2.68 9.09 -6.06
CA ALA A 96 4.08 8.73 -5.96
C ALA A 96 4.88 9.50 -4.89
N PRO A 97 4.83 10.85 -4.82
CA PRO A 97 5.50 11.59 -3.76
C PRO A 97 4.86 11.44 -2.39
N VAL A 98 3.53 11.29 -2.29
CA VAL A 98 2.84 11.13 -1.00
C VAL A 98 3.11 9.76 -0.37
N ALA A 99 3.23 8.70 -1.18
CA ALA A 99 3.57 7.36 -0.71
C ALA A 99 4.97 7.26 -0.06
N ARG A 100 5.86 8.24 -0.32
CA ARG A 100 7.16 8.34 0.39
C ARG A 100 7.02 8.79 1.84
N GLN A 101 5.91 9.44 2.17
CA GLN A 101 5.65 10.06 3.47
C GLN A 101 4.59 9.28 4.26
N LEU A 102 3.69 8.59 3.57
CA LEU A 102 2.55 7.88 4.17
C LEU A 102 2.64 6.38 3.93
N SER A 103 2.35 5.61 4.99
CA SER A 103 2.16 4.17 4.86
C SER A 103 0.79 3.81 4.27
N TRP A 104 0.64 2.59 3.78
CA TRP A 104 -0.64 2.01 3.35
C TRP A 104 -1.79 2.23 4.36
N TYR A 105 -1.49 2.14 5.66
CA TYR A 105 -2.50 2.34 6.70
C TYR A 105 -3.06 3.77 6.72
N CYS A 106 -2.22 4.79 6.46
CA CYS A 106 -2.66 6.17 6.36
C CYS A 106 -3.62 6.35 5.17
N PHE A 107 -3.32 5.76 4.02
CA PHE A 107 -4.21 5.79 2.85
C PHE A 107 -5.56 5.12 3.13
N ILE A 108 -5.57 4.00 3.87
CA ILE A 108 -6.82 3.36 4.30
C ILE A 108 -7.72 4.32 5.08
N ILE A 109 -7.14 5.14 5.97
CA ILE A 109 -7.88 6.12 6.75
C ILE A 109 -8.37 7.29 5.88
N LEU A 110 -7.57 7.73 4.92
CA LEU A 110 -7.90 8.87 4.06
C LEU A 110 -8.95 8.54 2.99
N MET A 111 -8.99 7.31 2.48
CA MET A 111 -9.95 6.86 1.46
C MET A 111 -11.42 7.22 1.76
N PRO A 112 -11.97 6.94 2.97
CA PRO A 112 -13.35 7.32 3.29
C PRO A 112 -13.54 8.83 3.48
N ILE A 113 -12.51 9.57 3.91
CA ILE A 113 -12.59 11.02 4.16
C ILE A 113 -12.65 11.79 2.84
N ASN A 114 -11.83 11.42 1.85
CA ASN A 114 -11.80 12.13 0.56
C ASN A 114 -13.18 12.09 -0.13
N ARG A 115 -13.90 10.97 -0.01
CA ARG A 115 -15.28 10.84 -0.54
C ARG A 115 -16.32 11.76 0.09
N ILE A 116 -16.07 12.27 1.30
CA ILE A 116 -16.99 13.18 2.00
C ILE A 116 -16.80 14.61 1.51
N VAL A 117 -15.55 15.01 1.25
CA VAL A 117 -15.21 16.38 0.82
C VAL A 117 -15.69 16.66 -0.62
N GLU A 118 -15.62 15.68 -1.53
CA GLU A 118 -16.11 15.84 -2.91
C GLU A 118 -17.64 15.97 -3.02
N ARG A 119 -18.39 15.79 -1.92
CA ARG A 119 -19.86 15.81 -1.90
C ARG A 119 -20.48 17.05 -1.23
N THR A 120 -19.65 17.99 -0.78
CA THR A 120 -20.08 19.25 -0.12
C THR A 120 -19.73 20.43 -1.00
#